data_AF-A0A6G0WJE7-F1
#
_entry.id   AF-A0A6G0WJE7-F1
#
_cell.length_a   1.000
_cell.length_b   1.000
_cell.length_c   1.000
_cell.angle_alpha   90.00
_cell.angle_beta   90.00
_cell.angle_gamma   90.00
#
_symmetry.space_group_name_H-M   'P 1'
#
loop_
_entity.id
_entity.type
_entity.pdbx_description
1 polymer ?
#
loop_
_entity_poly.entity_id
_entity_poly.type
_entity_poly.pdbx_seq_one_letter_code
_entity_poly.pdbx_strand_id
1 'polypeptide(L)'
;MTAFIERLIQTSIVFLEGLLLPLEVLLLLLFKSKPLACTVEQTAVHHYNNVPVQPQPIVHAKSDSCLAPSRPLRRTMTWEEKYAQVFQSKTRKMWSEPRGDEILVRGPKYMTDRTKIPAGKSVGTLVHVDVWNETKTRRGRQDHIAQADSTRAKSLVQFFAENKPDDILLVLNFQVPGTPFVHVVCYWLLPGGELTSLNVWTQFIAAIDSQDVTWCNNRFKLIPVIVDGPWLVKATVPQKPALIGNKLTQRYFRGANYVEIDMDINSSTIAANIVGLCRGYSKQLVVDLHLTLQGEKNDDELPERILGSVQLSHLDFACSQAIMD
;
A
#
# COMPACT_ATOMS: atom_id res chain seq x y z
N MET A 1 32.32 9.42 -36.87
CA MET A 1 31.14 8.66 -37.34
C MET A 1 30.75 7.56 -36.35
N THR A 2 31.72 6.84 -35.77
CA THR A 2 31.54 5.76 -34.80
C THR A 2 30.90 6.21 -33.47
N ALA A 3 31.34 7.34 -32.89
CA ALA A 3 30.78 7.87 -31.63
C ALA A 3 29.31 8.36 -31.73
N PHE A 4 28.87 8.72 -32.95
CA PHE A 4 27.47 9.12 -33.19
C PHE A 4 26.56 7.89 -33.27
N ILE A 5 27.04 6.81 -33.90
CA ILE A 5 26.33 5.53 -33.98
C ILE A 5 26.27 4.85 -32.61
N GLU A 6 27.32 4.91 -31.79
CA GLU A 6 27.29 4.40 -30.41
C GLU A 6 26.31 5.16 -29.53
N ARG A 7 26.23 6.50 -29.65
CA ARG A 7 25.21 7.31 -28.97
C ARG A 7 23.81 7.01 -29.49
N LEU A 8 23.64 6.79 -30.80
CA LEU A 8 22.34 6.40 -31.38
C LEU A 8 21.91 5.02 -30.88
N ILE A 9 22.83 4.06 -30.77
CA ILE A 9 22.59 2.72 -30.25
C ILE A 9 22.33 2.75 -28.74
N GLN A 10 23.09 3.48 -27.92
CA GLN A 10 22.82 3.64 -26.49
C GLN A 10 21.48 4.35 -26.23
N THR A 11 21.15 5.38 -27.02
CA THR A 11 19.86 6.07 -26.90
C THR A 11 18.72 5.15 -27.37
N SER A 12 18.93 4.34 -28.39
CA SER A 12 17.95 3.35 -28.88
C SER A 12 17.78 2.16 -27.93
N ILE A 13 18.82 1.72 -27.23
CA ILE A 13 18.77 0.66 -26.20
C ILE A 13 18.01 1.18 -24.96
N VAL A 14 18.25 2.42 -24.54
CA VAL A 14 17.47 3.08 -23.47
C VAL A 14 16.01 3.31 -23.89
N PHE A 15 15.76 3.52 -25.19
CA PHE A 15 14.40 3.64 -25.74
C PHE A 15 13.69 2.28 -25.86
N LEU A 16 14.42 1.19 -26.16
CA LEU A 16 13.90 -0.16 -26.32
C LEU A 16 13.56 -0.86 -24.99
N GLU A 17 14.22 -0.52 -23.88
CA GLU A 17 13.84 -1.03 -22.56
C GLU A 17 12.62 -0.33 -21.95
N GLY A 18 12.20 0.82 -22.49
CA GLY A 18 11.07 1.62 -22.00
C GLY A 18 9.88 1.77 -22.97
N LEU A 19 9.98 1.27 -24.21
CA LEU A 19 9.01 1.56 -25.27
C LEU A 19 8.74 0.37 -26.23
N LEU A 20 8.73 -0.87 -25.74
CA LEU A 20 8.29 -2.04 -26.53
C LEU A 20 6.88 -2.53 -26.15
N LEU A 21 5.97 -1.60 -25.91
CA LEU A 21 4.53 -1.85 -25.93
C LEU A 21 3.71 -1.11 -27.01
N PRO A 22 4.20 -0.55 -28.15
CA PRO A 22 3.31 0.16 -29.06
C PRO A 22 2.93 -0.58 -30.36
N LEU A 23 3.56 -1.70 -30.75
CA LEU A 23 3.18 -2.40 -31.99
C LEU A 23 2.52 -3.76 -31.73
N GLU A 24 3.14 -4.65 -30.96
CA GLU A 24 2.56 -5.98 -30.69
C GLU A 24 1.26 -5.90 -29.88
N VAL A 25 1.22 -5.00 -28.89
CA VAL A 25 0.00 -4.68 -28.13
C VAL A 25 -1.07 -4.04 -29.00
N LEU A 26 -0.70 -3.09 -29.86
CA LEU A 26 -1.63 -2.43 -30.78
C LEU A 26 -2.20 -3.43 -31.79
N LEU A 27 -1.37 -4.33 -32.33
CA LEU A 27 -1.80 -5.40 -33.22
C LEU A 27 -2.72 -6.40 -32.50
N LEU A 28 -2.42 -6.77 -31.25
CA LEU A 28 -3.30 -7.65 -30.46
C LEU A 28 -4.66 -7.01 -30.15
N LEU A 29 -4.70 -5.68 -29.93
CA LEU A 29 -5.95 -4.92 -29.73
C LEU A 29 -6.79 -4.81 -31.02
N LEU A 30 -6.16 -4.72 -32.18
CA LEU A 30 -6.87 -4.59 -33.47
C LEU A 30 -7.43 -5.93 -33.98
N PHE A 31 -6.89 -7.08 -33.55
CA PHE A 31 -7.20 -8.38 -34.17
C PHE A 31 -7.89 -9.44 -33.27
N LYS A 32 -8.16 -9.18 -31.98
CA LYS A 32 -8.91 -10.12 -31.11
C LYS A 32 -10.23 -9.55 -30.59
N SER A 33 -11.21 -9.47 -31.47
CA SER A 33 -12.61 -9.18 -31.12
C SER A 33 -13.52 -10.36 -31.49
N LYS A 34 -13.64 -11.36 -30.61
CA LYS A 34 -14.82 -12.24 -30.52
C LYS A 34 -15.01 -12.72 -29.07
N PRO A 35 -16.17 -12.47 -28.43
CA PRO A 35 -16.48 -13.01 -27.12
C PRO A 35 -17.10 -14.41 -27.25
N LEU A 36 -16.64 -15.37 -26.45
CA LEU A 36 -17.36 -16.63 -26.22
C LEU A 36 -17.94 -16.61 -24.80
N ALA A 37 -19.18 -17.05 -24.74
CA ALA A 37 -20.11 -16.94 -23.63
C ALA A 37 -19.67 -17.71 -22.38
N CYS A 38 -19.96 -17.12 -21.21
CA CYS A 38 -19.87 -17.77 -19.91
C CYS A 38 -21.22 -18.43 -19.59
N THR A 39 -21.24 -19.75 -19.45
CA THR A 39 -22.36 -20.51 -18.90
C THR A 39 -22.24 -20.60 -17.39
N VAL A 40 -23.39 -20.37 -16.74
CA VAL A 40 -23.66 -20.37 -15.30
C VAL A 40 -23.82 -21.80 -14.77
N GLU A 41 -23.29 -22.09 -13.57
CA GLU A 41 -23.79 -23.10 -12.62
C GLU A 41 -23.16 -22.78 -11.23
N GLN A 42 -23.88 -22.15 -10.30
CA GLN A 42 -24.77 -22.67 -9.25
C GLN A 42 -24.13 -23.52 -8.12
N THR A 43 -24.10 -22.87 -6.94
CA THR A 43 -24.44 -23.34 -5.57
C THR A 43 -23.69 -24.50 -4.89
N ALA A 44 -23.22 -24.22 -3.68
CA ALA A 44 -23.36 -25.14 -2.54
C ALA A 44 -23.55 -24.35 -1.23
N VAL A 45 -24.66 -24.64 -0.55
CA VAL A 45 -25.08 -24.14 0.76
C VAL A 45 -24.62 -25.15 1.80
N HIS A 46 -23.89 -24.72 2.83
CA HIS A 46 -23.56 -25.57 3.99
C HIS A 46 -24.56 -25.36 5.12
N HIS A 47 -25.35 -26.39 5.40
CA HIS A 47 -26.20 -26.53 6.58
C HIS A 47 -25.35 -26.85 7.81
N TYR A 48 -25.63 -26.20 8.94
CA TYR A 48 -25.22 -26.69 10.27
C TYR A 48 -26.46 -27.10 11.07
N ASN A 49 -26.38 -28.28 11.67
CA ASN A 49 -27.40 -28.87 12.53
C ASN A 49 -27.39 -28.23 13.93
N ASN A 50 -28.57 -27.84 14.41
CA ASN A 50 -28.81 -27.48 15.81
C ASN A 50 -29.07 -28.75 16.63
N VAL A 51 -28.30 -28.94 17.71
CA VAL A 51 -28.55 -29.97 18.73
C VAL A 51 -29.39 -29.37 19.86
N PRO A 52 -30.52 -29.98 20.27
CA PRO A 52 -31.32 -29.49 21.38
C PRO A 52 -30.75 -29.97 22.73
N VAL A 53 -30.55 -29.04 23.67
CA VAL A 53 -30.20 -29.31 25.06
C VAL A 53 -31.48 -29.40 25.89
N GLN A 54 -31.68 -30.51 26.60
CA GLN A 54 -32.79 -30.71 27.54
C GLN A 54 -32.53 -30.00 28.89
N PRO A 55 -33.57 -29.52 29.60
CA PRO A 55 -33.41 -28.82 30.88
C PRO A 55 -33.37 -29.79 32.08
N GLN A 56 -32.52 -29.50 33.07
CA GLN A 56 -32.53 -30.13 34.39
C GLN A 56 -33.00 -29.15 35.48
N PRO A 57 -33.51 -29.66 36.63
CA PRO A 57 -34.38 -28.89 37.52
C PRO A 57 -33.62 -27.92 38.42
N ILE A 58 -34.27 -26.79 38.68
CA ILE A 58 -33.85 -25.71 39.57
C ILE A 58 -34.04 -26.15 41.03
N VAL A 59 -32.96 -26.19 41.81
CA VAL A 59 -33.01 -26.29 43.27
C VAL A 59 -32.88 -24.87 43.83
N HIS A 60 -33.94 -24.40 44.49
CA HIS A 60 -33.94 -23.13 45.22
C HIS A 60 -33.12 -23.25 46.51
N ALA A 61 -32.05 -22.46 46.62
CA ALA A 61 -31.47 -22.08 47.90
C ALA A 61 -31.48 -20.55 48.01
N LYS A 62 -32.26 -20.05 48.97
CA LYS A 62 -32.23 -18.63 49.38
C LYS A 62 -30.98 -18.39 50.20
N SER A 63 -30.21 -17.38 49.84
CA SER A 63 -29.33 -16.68 50.77
C SER A 63 -29.41 -15.18 50.50
N ASP A 64 -29.90 -14.46 51.50
CA ASP A 64 -29.99 -13.01 51.54
C ASP A 64 -28.58 -12.39 51.55
N SER A 65 -28.29 -11.56 50.55
CA SER A 65 -27.35 -10.45 50.71
C SER A 65 -27.66 -9.38 49.66
N CYS A 66 -28.17 -8.23 50.09
CA CYS A 66 -28.22 -7.02 49.28
C CYS A 66 -26.80 -6.55 48.95
N LEU A 67 -26.24 -7.04 47.85
CA LEU A 67 -25.14 -6.38 47.16
C LEU A 67 -25.76 -5.53 46.05
N ALA A 68 -25.55 -4.21 46.14
CA ALA A 68 -25.88 -3.30 45.06
C ALA A 68 -25.26 -3.84 43.75
N PRO A 69 -25.96 -3.79 42.60
CA PRO A 69 -25.40 -4.27 41.35
C PRO A 69 -24.15 -3.45 41.06
N SER A 70 -22.98 -4.07 41.18
CA SER A 70 -21.74 -3.49 40.69
C SER A 70 -21.97 -3.16 39.21
N ARG A 71 -21.93 -1.86 38.87
CA ARG A 71 -21.95 -1.41 37.47
C ARG A 71 -20.98 -2.32 36.70
N PRO A 72 -21.40 -2.94 35.58
CA PRO A 72 -20.47 -3.73 34.79
C PRO A 72 -19.29 -2.81 34.44
N LEU A 73 -18.08 -3.22 34.82
CA LEU A 73 -16.85 -2.53 34.44
C LEU A 73 -16.92 -2.33 32.94
N ARG A 74 -17.08 -1.07 32.52
CA ARG A 74 -17.28 -0.73 31.11
C ARG A 74 -15.95 -1.07 30.42
N ARG A 75 -15.89 -2.23 29.77
CA ARG A 75 -14.70 -2.68 29.04
C ARG A 75 -14.23 -1.55 28.13
N THR A 76 -13.00 -1.10 28.32
CA THR A 76 -12.37 -0.12 27.42
C THR A 76 -12.22 -0.78 26.06
N MET A 77 -12.73 -0.13 25.01
CA MET A 77 -12.60 -0.62 23.65
C MET A 77 -11.13 -0.66 23.23
N THR A 78 -10.74 -1.69 22.49
CA THR A 78 -9.42 -1.74 21.85
C THR A 78 -9.33 -0.66 20.76
N TRP A 79 -8.12 -0.33 20.30
CA TRP A 79 -7.97 0.65 19.24
C TRP A 79 -8.58 0.15 17.92
N GLU A 80 -8.57 -1.15 17.66
CA GLU A 80 -9.22 -1.78 16.51
C GLU A 80 -10.75 -1.60 16.57
N GLU A 81 -11.34 -1.80 17.75
CA GLU A 81 -12.77 -1.61 17.99
C GLU A 81 -13.17 -0.14 17.79
N LYS A 82 -12.38 0.80 18.34
CA LYS A 82 -12.57 2.25 18.11
C LYS A 82 -12.42 2.60 16.63
N TYR A 83 -11.38 2.08 15.98
CA TYR A 83 -11.11 2.33 14.58
C TYR A 83 -12.28 1.86 13.69
N ALA A 84 -12.77 0.63 13.88
CA ALA A 84 -13.86 0.06 13.11
C ALA A 84 -15.18 0.86 13.25
N GLN A 85 -15.40 1.49 14.41
CA GLN A 85 -16.57 2.36 14.62
C GLN A 85 -16.43 3.71 13.92
N VAL A 86 -15.22 4.28 13.91
CA VAL A 86 -14.97 5.64 13.40
C VAL A 86 -14.75 5.63 11.88
N PHE A 87 -13.92 4.73 11.38
CA PHE A 87 -13.40 4.71 10.02
C PHE A 87 -14.11 3.68 9.16
N GLN A 88 -15.32 4.04 8.69
CA GLN A 88 -16.02 3.30 7.67
C GLN A 88 -15.72 3.94 6.30
N SER A 89 -15.20 3.15 5.36
CA SER A 89 -14.93 3.64 4.00
C SER A 89 -15.65 2.80 2.95
N LYS A 90 -16.20 3.48 1.93
CA LYS A 90 -16.73 2.85 0.71
C LYS A 90 -15.66 2.00 0.00
N THR A 91 -14.39 2.32 0.23
CA THR A 91 -13.24 1.65 -0.38
C THR A 91 -12.76 0.41 0.38
N ARG A 92 -13.32 0.10 1.56
CA ARG A 92 -12.79 -0.96 2.44
C ARG A 92 -12.68 -2.34 1.77
N LYS A 93 -13.60 -2.65 0.85
CA LYS A 93 -13.60 -3.93 0.09
C LYS A 93 -12.57 -3.96 -1.05
N MET A 94 -11.96 -2.84 -1.37
CA MET A 94 -11.05 -2.69 -2.51
C MET A 94 -9.57 -2.82 -2.11
N TRP A 95 -9.31 -3.17 -0.85
CA TRP A 95 -7.95 -3.39 -0.38
C TRP A 95 -7.89 -4.40 0.76
N SER A 96 -6.74 -5.06 0.85
CA SER A 96 -6.38 -5.97 1.93
C SER A 96 -4.87 -5.92 2.17
N GLU A 97 -4.40 -6.61 3.21
CA GLU A 97 -2.97 -6.78 3.46
C GLU A 97 -2.54 -8.16 2.91
N PRO A 98 -1.76 -8.20 1.82
CA PRO A 98 -1.25 -9.45 1.28
C PRO A 98 -0.03 -9.89 2.10
N ARG A 99 0.27 -11.18 1.98
CA ARG A 99 1.45 -11.79 2.60
C ARG A 99 2.71 -11.35 1.86
N GLY A 100 3.64 -10.73 2.58
CA GLY A 100 4.96 -10.33 2.06
C GLY A 100 6.07 -11.35 2.30
N ASP A 101 5.77 -12.50 2.93
CA ASP A 101 6.80 -13.37 3.52
C ASP A 101 7.75 -13.98 2.49
N GLU A 102 7.21 -14.30 1.30
CA GLU A 102 7.92 -14.98 0.23
C GLU A 102 8.68 -14.01 -0.69
N ILE A 103 8.52 -12.69 -0.50
CA ILE A 103 9.23 -11.70 -1.29
C ILE A 103 10.72 -11.78 -0.99
N LEU A 104 11.52 -11.97 -2.04
CA LEU A 104 12.96 -12.11 -1.92
C LEU A 104 13.63 -10.75 -1.72
N VAL A 105 14.28 -10.60 -0.57
CA VAL A 105 15.00 -9.40 -0.14
C VAL A 105 16.48 -9.70 0.10
N ARG A 106 17.33 -8.67 0.16
CA ARG A 106 18.77 -8.87 0.40
C ARG A 106 19.00 -9.53 1.77
N GLY A 107 19.67 -10.67 1.79
CA GLY A 107 19.97 -11.40 3.02
C GLY A 107 21.11 -10.78 3.84
N PRO A 108 21.42 -11.31 5.04
CA PRO A 108 22.35 -10.68 5.98
C PRO A 108 23.77 -10.45 5.46
N LYS A 109 24.23 -11.28 4.49
CA LYS A 109 25.58 -11.22 3.91
C LYS A 109 25.57 -10.83 2.43
N TYR A 110 24.47 -10.24 1.95
CA TYR A 110 24.23 -9.97 0.53
C TYR A 110 25.36 -9.18 -0.14
N MET A 111 26.05 -8.30 0.58
CA MET A 111 27.16 -7.53 0.01
C MET A 111 28.30 -8.43 -0.49
N THR A 112 28.48 -9.58 0.16
CA THR A 112 29.52 -10.56 -0.16
C THR A 112 29.01 -11.69 -1.04
N ASP A 113 27.85 -12.27 -0.71
CA ASP A 113 27.36 -13.51 -1.34
C ASP A 113 26.25 -13.29 -2.38
N ARG A 114 25.72 -12.07 -2.50
CA ARG A 114 24.61 -11.69 -3.39
C ARG A 114 23.34 -12.54 -3.21
N THR A 115 23.17 -13.17 -2.05
CA THR A 115 22.09 -14.10 -1.76
C THR A 115 20.88 -13.39 -1.18
N LYS A 116 19.73 -13.57 -1.84
CA LYS A 116 18.44 -13.09 -1.35
C LYS A 116 17.74 -14.18 -0.56
N ILE A 117 16.94 -13.77 0.41
CA ILE A 117 16.14 -14.65 1.27
C ILE A 117 14.68 -14.18 1.29
N PRO A 118 13.72 -15.05 1.62
CA PRO A 118 12.36 -14.62 1.94
C PRO A 118 12.37 -13.58 3.06
N ALA A 119 11.59 -12.51 2.93
CA ALA A 119 11.57 -11.40 3.88
C ALA A 119 10.95 -11.75 5.24
N GLY A 120 10.13 -12.80 5.30
CA GLY A 120 9.34 -13.13 6.47
C GLY A 120 8.26 -12.08 6.75
N LYS A 121 7.74 -12.07 7.98
CA LYS A 121 6.64 -11.18 8.37
C LYS A 121 7.00 -9.70 8.13
N SER A 122 6.10 -8.97 7.49
CA SER A 122 6.16 -7.51 7.37
C SER A 122 6.25 -6.85 8.75
N VAL A 123 6.99 -5.75 8.83
CA VAL A 123 7.14 -4.96 10.06
C VAL A 123 5.82 -4.29 10.43
N GLY A 124 5.21 -3.61 9.47
CA GLY A 124 3.96 -2.87 9.62
C GLY A 124 2.71 -3.70 9.41
N THR A 125 1.60 -3.17 9.89
CA THR A 125 0.24 -3.63 9.58
C THR A 125 -0.50 -2.55 8.80
N LEU A 126 -1.09 -2.91 7.66
CA LEU A 126 -1.95 -2.03 6.87
C LEU A 126 -3.20 -1.71 7.67
N VAL A 127 -3.40 -0.44 7.99
CA VAL A 127 -4.54 0.00 8.80
C VAL A 127 -5.62 0.67 7.97
N HIS A 128 -5.28 1.35 6.87
CA HIS A 128 -6.27 2.04 6.04
C HIS A 128 -5.78 2.28 4.60
N VAL A 129 -6.73 2.43 3.67
CA VAL A 129 -6.47 3.03 2.36
C VAL A 129 -7.58 4.02 2.02
N ASP A 130 -7.18 5.26 1.82
CA ASP A 130 -8.04 6.32 1.30
C ASP A 130 -7.88 6.43 -0.23
N VAL A 131 -8.99 6.73 -0.92
CA VAL A 131 -8.97 7.13 -2.33
C VAL A 131 -9.64 8.50 -2.40
N TRP A 132 -8.83 9.54 -2.54
CA TRP A 132 -9.33 10.91 -2.62
C TRP A 132 -9.34 11.42 -4.04
N ASN A 133 -10.25 12.35 -4.33
CA ASN A 133 -10.29 13.10 -5.56
C ASN A 133 -10.17 14.60 -5.27
N GLU A 134 -9.80 15.34 -6.30
CA GLU A 134 -9.74 16.79 -6.25
C GLU A 134 -11.09 17.45 -5.95
N THR A 135 -11.05 18.60 -5.28
CA THR A 135 -12.23 19.48 -5.07
C THR A 135 -12.14 20.72 -5.95
N LYS A 136 -13.16 21.59 -5.88
CA LYS A 136 -13.14 22.87 -6.60
C LYS A 136 -11.99 23.78 -6.14
N THR A 137 -11.66 23.74 -4.85
CA THR A 137 -10.64 24.56 -4.19
C THR A 137 -9.29 23.86 -4.15
N ARG A 138 -9.26 22.52 -4.10
CA ARG A 138 -8.05 21.70 -4.09
C ARG A 138 -7.97 20.83 -5.35
N ARG A 139 -7.56 21.45 -6.45
CA ARG A 139 -7.42 20.81 -7.77
C ARG A 139 -6.10 20.08 -7.93
N GLY A 140 -6.11 18.99 -8.69
CA GLY A 140 -4.91 18.26 -9.07
C GLY A 140 -4.15 17.67 -7.88
N ARG A 141 -2.83 17.64 -8.02
CA ARG A 141 -1.90 17.04 -7.06
C ARG A 141 -1.90 17.78 -5.72
N GLN A 142 -2.11 17.02 -4.65
CA GLN A 142 -1.99 17.43 -3.26
C GLN A 142 -0.79 16.73 -2.62
N ASP A 143 0.11 17.52 -2.06
CA ASP A 143 1.28 17.06 -1.33
C ASP A 143 1.02 17.09 0.18
N HIS A 144 1.75 16.29 0.95
CA HIS A 144 1.69 16.26 2.43
C HIS A 144 0.27 15.97 2.98
N ILE A 145 -0.31 14.88 2.48
CA ILE A 145 -1.63 14.36 2.84
C ILE A 145 -1.81 14.19 4.35
N ALA A 146 -0.80 13.76 5.10
CA ALA A 146 -0.88 13.61 6.53
C ALA A 146 -1.14 14.95 7.24
N GLN A 147 -0.61 16.06 6.71
CA GLN A 147 -0.93 17.40 7.21
C GLN A 147 -2.38 17.74 6.90
N ALA A 148 -2.86 17.49 5.68
CA ALA A 148 -4.27 17.70 5.34
C ALA A 148 -5.22 16.80 6.17
N ASP A 149 -4.82 15.58 6.48
CA ASP A 149 -5.58 14.65 7.32
C ASP A 149 -5.72 15.16 8.76
N SER A 150 -4.74 15.91 9.28
CA SER A 150 -4.81 16.47 10.63
C SER A 150 -5.97 17.46 10.82
N THR A 151 -6.53 18.00 9.74
CA THR A 151 -7.72 18.86 9.79
C THR A 151 -9.01 18.09 9.50
N ARG A 152 -8.94 16.78 9.21
CA ARG A 152 -10.11 15.92 9.01
C ARG A 152 -10.87 15.74 10.32
N ALA A 153 -12.20 15.84 10.27
CA ALA A 153 -13.06 15.51 11.42
C ALA A 153 -12.81 14.11 12.01
N LYS A 154 -12.37 13.17 11.16
CA LYS A 154 -11.90 11.83 11.54
C LYS A 154 -10.47 11.65 11.03
N SER A 155 -9.51 12.31 11.67
CA SER A 155 -8.10 12.22 11.30
C SER A 155 -7.52 10.87 11.70
N LEU A 156 -6.91 10.16 10.74
CA LEU A 156 -6.13 8.95 11.01
C LEU A 156 -4.85 9.29 11.75
N VAL A 157 -4.19 10.38 11.35
CA VAL A 157 -2.94 10.85 11.95
C VAL A 157 -3.13 11.16 13.43
N GLN A 158 -4.17 11.92 13.79
CA GLN A 158 -4.48 12.22 15.19
C GLN A 158 -4.94 10.97 15.94
N PHE A 159 -5.80 10.15 15.34
CA PHE A 159 -6.28 8.92 15.98
C PHE A 159 -5.12 7.99 16.39
N PHE A 160 -4.16 7.76 15.49
CA PHE A 160 -3.00 6.94 15.80
C PHE A 160 -1.99 7.65 16.71
N ALA A 161 -1.84 8.98 16.63
CA ALA A 161 -1.05 9.72 17.61
C ALA A 161 -1.56 9.53 19.04
N GLU A 162 -2.88 9.51 19.23
CA GLU A 162 -3.50 9.36 20.55
C GLU A 162 -3.53 7.91 21.04
N ASN A 163 -3.83 6.94 20.17
CA ASN A 163 -4.05 5.55 20.57
C ASN A 163 -2.78 4.69 20.46
N LYS A 164 -1.77 5.13 19.70
CA LYS A 164 -0.52 4.43 19.39
C LYS A 164 0.67 5.41 19.32
N PRO A 165 0.93 6.18 20.40
CA PRO A 165 1.92 7.27 20.38
C PRO A 165 3.36 6.81 20.16
N ASP A 166 3.68 5.55 20.52
CA ASP A 166 5.02 4.97 20.36
C ASP A 166 5.24 4.34 18.97
N ASP A 167 4.18 4.20 18.17
CA ASP A 167 4.24 3.61 16.83
C ASP A 167 4.26 4.71 15.76
N ILE A 168 4.74 4.37 14.57
CA ILE A 168 4.84 5.32 13.45
C ILE A 168 3.81 4.96 12.38
N LEU A 169 2.98 5.93 11.99
CA LEU A 169 2.10 5.80 10.84
C LEU A 169 2.89 6.08 9.56
N LEU A 170 3.23 5.05 8.79
CA LEU A 170 3.80 5.19 7.45
C LEU A 170 2.68 5.47 6.44
N VAL A 171 2.79 6.58 5.73
CA VAL A 171 1.83 7.06 4.73
C VAL A 171 2.49 7.02 3.36
N LEU A 172 1.85 6.37 2.39
CA LEU A 172 2.27 6.39 0.99
C LEU A 172 1.14 6.94 0.13
N ASN A 173 1.40 8.05 -0.56
CA ASN A 173 0.43 8.73 -1.40
C ASN A 173 0.80 8.58 -2.88
N PHE A 174 0.07 7.74 -3.60
CA PHE A 174 0.15 7.67 -5.06
C PHE A 174 -0.66 8.80 -5.67
N GLN A 175 0.02 9.77 -6.29
CA GLN A 175 -0.59 10.93 -6.89
C GLN A 175 -0.91 10.63 -8.37
N VAL A 176 -2.10 10.11 -8.61
CA VAL A 176 -2.49 9.48 -9.88
C VAL A 176 -3.13 10.52 -10.82
N PRO A 177 -2.48 10.86 -11.95
CA PRO A 177 -3.06 11.74 -12.93
C PRO A 177 -4.30 11.12 -13.60
N GLY A 178 -5.12 11.98 -14.19
CA GLY A 178 -6.36 11.61 -14.88
C GLY A 178 -7.49 12.57 -14.52
N THR A 179 -8.69 12.26 -14.98
CA THR A 179 -9.89 13.07 -14.74
C THR A 179 -10.92 12.24 -13.97
N PRO A 180 -11.18 12.51 -12.69
CA PRO A 180 -10.49 13.49 -11.84
C PRO A 180 -9.08 13.04 -11.46
N PHE A 181 -8.23 13.97 -11.02
CA PHE A 181 -6.98 13.62 -10.34
C PHE A 181 -7.33 12.90 -9.03
N VAL A 182 -6.60 11.83 -8.71
CA VAL A 182 -6.88 11.03 -7.51
C VAL A 182 -5.63 10.73 -6.72
N HIS A 183 -5.81 10.62 -5.42
CA HIS A 183 -4.78 10.21 -4.46
C HIS A 183 -5.17 8.86 -3.90
N VAL A 184 -4.34 7.82 -4.12
CA VAL A 184 -4.50 6.53 -3.44
C VAL A 184 -3.49 6.52 -2.28
N VAL A 185 -4.01 6.66 -1.07
CA VAL A 185 -3.20 6.88 0.13
C VAL A 185 -3.28 5.66 1.02
N CYS A 186 -2.15 5.00 1.22
CA CYS A 186 -2.05 3.78 2.02
C CYS A 186 -1.37 4.08 3.35
N TYR A 187 -1.90 3.50 4.43
CA TYR A 187 -1.47 3.77 5.80
C TYR A 187 -1.08 2.45 6.48
N TRP A 188 0.15 2.36 6.97
CA TRP A 188 0.63 1.24 7.79
C TRP A 188 1.04 1.73 9.17
N LEU A 189 0.65 1.00 10.20
CA LEU A 189 1.16 1.22 11.55
C LEU A 189 2.43 0.38 11.73
N LEU A 190 3.55 1.04 11.95
CA LEU A 190 4.86 0.42 12.18
C LEU A 190 5.18 0.42 13.68
N PRO A 191 5.39 -0.76 14.31
CA PRO A 191 5.70 -0.84 15.73
C PRO A 191 7.03 -0.15 16.07
N GLY A 192 7.02 0.88 16.91
CA GLY A 192 8.21 1.70 17.18
C GLY A 192 9.40 0.89 17.73
N GLY A 193 9.12 -0.05 18.64
CA GLY A 193 10.14 -0.94 19.19
C GLY A 193 10.81 -1.83 18.14
N GLU A 194 10.09 -2.30 17.11
CA GLU A 194 10.72 -3.08 16.03
C GLU A 194 11.61 -2.19 15.15
N LEU A 195 11.19 -0.96 14.89
CA LEU A 195 11.94 -0.01 14.05
C LEU A 195 13.29 0.38 14.64
N THR A 196 13.42 0.44 15.96
CA THR A 196 14.71 0.74 16.61
C THR A 196 15.79 -0.29 16.33
N SER A 197 15.42 -1.51 15.93
CA SER A 197 16.36 -2.56 15.55
C SER A 197 16.80 -2.51 14.08
N LEU A 198 16.19 -1.62 13.28
CA LEU A 198 16.45 -1.51 11.84
C LEU A 198 17.33 -0.28 11.56
N ASN A 199 18.65 -0.47 11.46
CA ASN A 199 19.59 0.63 11.23
C ASN A 199 19.24 1.44 9.96
N VAL A 200 18.83 0.78 8.89
CA VAL A 200 18.43 1.45 7.64
C VAL A 200 17.21 2.35 7.82
N TRP A 201 16.29 2.01 8.73
CA TRP A 201 15.15 2.86 9.06
C TRP A 201 15.62 4.12 9.79
N THR A 202 16.45 3.98 10.82
CA THR A 202 17.02 5.13 11.55
C THR A 202 17.76 6.09 10.62
N GLN A 203 18.54 5.55 9.66
CA GLN A 203 19.21 6.37 8.65
C GLN A 203 18.21 7.06 7.69
N PHE A 204 17.14 6.38 7.29
CA PHE A 204 16.09 6.98 6.46
C PHE A 204 15.39 8.14 7.16
N ILE A 205 15.09 7.99 8.44
CA ILE A 205 14.53 9.07 9.26
C ILE A 205 15.50 10.25 9.34
N ALA A 206 16.79 10.00 9.62
CA ALA A 206 17.79 11.05 9.67
C ALA A 206 17.93 11.78 8.31
N ALA A 207 17.87 11.05 7.19
CA ALA A 207 17.91 11.63 5.85
C ALA A 207 16.69 12.50 5.55
N ILE A 208 15.49 12.11 6.01
CA ILE A 208 14.29 12.96 5.90
C ILE A 208 14.47 14.25 6.71
N ASP A 209 14.93 14.15 7.97
CA ASP A 209 15.13 15.31 8.86
C ASP A 209 16.17 16.28 8.28
N SER A 210 17.24 15.76 7.68
CA SER A 210 18.29 16.55 7.03
C SER A 210 17.99 16.95 5.60
N GLN A 211 16.79 16.63 5.08
CA GLN A 211 16.37 16.88 3.69
C GLN A 211 17.30 16.26 2.62
N ASP A 212 17.95 15.14 2.92
CA ASP A 212 18.75 14.37 1.94
C ASP A 212 17.84 13.49 1.07
N VAL A 213 17.13 14.14 0.15
CA VAL A 213 16.22 13.50 -0.81
C VAL A 213 16.96 12.48 -1.70
N THR A 214 18.24 12.71 -1.99
CA THR A 214 19.05 11.81 -2.81
C THR A 214 19.29 10.49 -2.09
N TRP A 215 19.60 10.54 -0.79
CA TRP A 215 19.69 9.33 0.02
C TRP A 215 18.36 8.59 0.03
N CYS A 216 17.25 9.27 0.34
CA CYS A 216 15.92 8.67 0.38
C CYS A 216 15.54 7.97 -0.93
N ASN A 217 15.75 8.64 -2.07
CA ASN A 217 15.43 8.12 -3.41
C ASN A 217 16.24 6.87 -3.79
N ASN A 218 17.46 6.74 -3.29
CA ASN A 218 18.32 5.59 -3.53
C ASN A 218 18.04 4.41 -2.57
N ARG A 219 17.10 4.58 -1.64
CA ARG A 219 16.83 3.60 -0.57
C ARG A 219 15.40 3.10 -0.59
N PHE A 220 14.43 3.95 -0.85
CA PHE A 220 13.03 3.53 -0.91
C PHE A 220 12.73 2.67 -2.13
N LYS A 221 12.27 1.44 -1.90
CA LYS A 221 12.01 0.43 -2.93
C LYS A 221 10.55 -0.03 -2.88
N LEU A 222 9.93 -0.08 -4.05
CA LEU A 222 8.59 -0.63 -4.26
C LEU A 222 8.70 -1.92 -5.07
N ILE A 223 7.95 -2.94 -4.67
CA ILE A 223 7.92 -4.25 -5.30
C ILE A 223 6.48 -4.54 -5.74
N PRO A 224 6.15 -4.37 -7.02
CA PRO A 224 4.81 -4.67 -7.53
C PRO A 224 4.67 -6.13 -7.95
N VAL A 225 3.50 -6.70 -7.69
CA VAL A 225 3.06 -8.01 -8.16
C VAL A 225 1.63 -7.89 -8.69
N ILE A 226 1.40 -8.20 -9.98
CA ILE A 226 0.03 -8.31 -10.50
C ILE A 226 -0.49 -9.71 -10.20
N VAL A 227 -1.38 -9.79 -9.21
CA VAL A 227 -2.06 -11.02 -8.81
C VAL A 227 -3.08 -11.42 -9.85
N ASP A 228 -3.93 -10.48 -10.26
CA ASP A 228 -4.93 -10.70 -11.30
C ASP A 228 -5.12 -9.46 -12.17
N GLY A 229 -5.49 -9.68 -13.43
CA GLY A 229 -5.79 -8.61 -14.35
C GLY A 229 -5.61 -8.99 -15.81
N PRO A 230 -6.07 -8.11 -16.72
CA PRO A 230 -5.96 -8.32 -18.15
C PRO A 230 -4.51 -8.57 -18.55
N TRP A 231 -4.32 -9.52 -19.48
CA TRP A 231 -2.98 -9.89 -19.98
C TRP A 231 -2.17 -8.67 -20.45
N LEU A 232 -2.83 -7.69 -21.07
CA LEU A 232 -2.19 -6.46 -21.51
C LEU A 232 -1.54 -5.68 -20.35
N VAL A 233 -2.21 -5.60 -19.20
CA VAL A 233 -1.66 -4.92 -18.02
C VAL A 233 -0.48 -5.73 -17.46
N LYS A 234 -0.61 -7.06 -17.39
CA LYS A 234 0.47 -7.97 -16.97
C LYS A 234 1.73 -7.86 -17.82
N ALA A 235 1.57 -7.72 -19.14
CA ALA A 235 2.67 -7.52 -20.08
C ALA A 235 3.29 -6.12 -19.96
N THR A 236 2.53 -5.13 -19.50
CA THR A 236 2.95 -3.72 -19.45
C THR A 236 3.69 -3.34 -18.16
N VAL A 237 3.25 -3.86 -17.02
CA VAL A 237 3.78 -3.47 -15.71
C VAL A 237 5.02 -4.31 -15.38
N PRO A 238 6.20 -3.68 -15.20
CA PRO A 238 7.39 -4.41 -14.79
C PRO A 238 7.17 -5.10 -13.44
N GLN A 239 7.27 -6.43 -13.42
CA GLN A 239 7.14 -7.26 -12.19
C GLN A 239 8.49 -7.36 -11.47
N LYS A 240 9.14 -6.21 -11.23
CA LYS A 240 10.49 -6.15 -10.64
C LYS A 240 10.55 -5.07 -9.56
N PRO A 241 11.30 -5.33 -8.47
CA PRO A 241 11.62 -4.30 -7.49
C PRO A 241 12.26 -3.06 -8.13
N ALA A 242 11.83 -1.87 -7.73
CA ALA A 242 12.34 -0.61 -8.25
C ALA A 242 12.62 0.39 -7.12
N LEU A 243 13.77 1.07 -7.19
CA LEU A 243 14.03 2.30 -6.45
C LEU A 243 13.22 3.42 -7.08
N ILE A 244 12.03 3.66 -6.54
CA ILE A 244 11.02 4.50 -7.19
C ILE A 244 11.47 5.96 -7.30
N GLY A 245 12.25 6.45 -6.33
CA GLY A 245 12.76 7.82 -6.33
C GLY A 245 13.71 8.15 -7.47
N ASN A 246 14.25 7.12 -8.13
CA ASN A 246 15.09 7.27 -9.31
C ASN A 246 14.27 7.19 -10.62
N LYS A 247 12.95 6.96 -10.52
CA LYS A 247 12.03 6.81 -11.66
C LYS A 247 10.94 7.90 -11.69
N LEU A 248 10.57 8.42 -10.53
CA LEU A 248 9.62 9.51 -10.37
C LEU A 248 10.04 10.43 -9.23
N THR A 249 9.60 11.69 -9.27
CA THR A 249 9.81 12.64 -8.18
C THR A 249 9.05 12.18 -6.94
N GLN A 250 9.79 11.96 -5.86
CA GLN A 250 9.22 11.70 -4.53
C GLN A 250 9.43 12.90 -3.62
N ARG A 251 8.48 13.13 -2.71
CA ARG A 251 8.61 14.08 -1.60
C ARG A 251 8.42 13.33 -0.29
N TYR A 252 9.16 13.73 0.73
CA TYR A 252 9.20 13.06 2.02
C TYR A 252 8.83 14.04 3.11
N PHE A 253 7.92 13.63 3.99
CA PHE A 253 7.49 14.44 5.11
C PHE A 253 7.53 13.61 6.38
N ARG A 254 7.72 14.30 7.50
CA ARG A 254 7.70 13.68 8.81
C ARG A 254 6.99 14.59 9.79
N GLY A 255 6.09 14.01 10.58
CA GLY A 255 5.51 14.63 11.76
C GLY A 255 5.96 13.91 13.03
N ALA A 256 5.32 14.22 14.15
CA ALA A 256 5.64 13.59 15.43
C ALA A 256 5.42 12.06 15.41
N ASN A 257 4.36 11.59 14.75
CA ASN A 257 3.92 10.20 14.76
C ASN A 257 3.73 9.58 13.37
N TYR A 258 4.18 10.25 12.31
CA TYR A 258 4.04 9.75 10.94
C TYR A 258 5.24 10.08 10.08
N VAL A 259 5.43 9.25 9.05
CA VAL A 259 6.34 9.48 7.93
C VAL A 259 5.51 9.34 6.67
N GLU A 260 5.62 10.29 5.75
CA GLU A 260 4.89 10.30 4.50
C GLU A 260 5.83 10.34 3.30
N ILE A 261 5.45 9.57 2.28
CA ILE A 261 6.10 9.54 0.98
C ILE A 261 5.06 9.85 -0.08
N ASP A 262 5.24 10.95 -0.78
CA ASP A 262 4.44 11.35 -1.94
C ASP A 262 5.11 10.85 -3.22
N MET A 263 4.36 10.16 -4.07
CA MET A 263 4.82 9.70 -5.38
C MET A 263 4.12 10.47 -6.50
N ASP A 264 4.84 11.40 -7.13
CA ASP A 264 4.34 12.15 -8.28
C ASP A 264 4.44 11.31 -9.55
N ILE A 265 3.40 10.55 -9.86
CA ILE A 265 3.38 9.68 -11.04
C ILE A 265 3.48 10.49 -12.34
N ASN A 266 2.96 11.73 -12.34
CA ASN A 266 2.97 12.59 -13.51
C ASN A 266 4.36 13.16 -13.84
N SER A 267 5.33 13.03 -12.93
CA SER A 267 6.73 13.43 -13.18
C SER A 267 7.48 12.51 -14.16
N SER A 268 6.89 11.37 -14.53
CA SER A 268 7.48 10.40 -15.46
C SER A 268 6.45 9.97 -16.49
N THR A 269 6.70 10.28 -17.77
CA THR A 269 5.81 9.90 -18.88
C THR A 269 5.57 8.40 -18.93
N ILE A 270 6.60 7.60 -18.65
CA ILE A 270 6.49 6.13 -18.62
C ILE A 270 5.56 5.70 -17.48
N ALA A 271 5.76 6.23 -16.27
CA ALA A 271 4.91 5.90 -15.13
C ALA A 271 3.46 6.36 -15.34
N ALA A 272 3.26 7.58 -15.86
CA ALA A 272 1.95 8.13 -16.19
C ALA A 272 1.20 7.25 -17.20
N ASN A 273 1.88 6.74 -18.23
CA ASN A 273 1.27 5.84 -19.21
C ASN A 273 0.90 4.48 -18.61
N ILE A 274 1.81 3.87 -17.85
CA ILE A 274 1.57 2.57 -17.18
C ILE A 274 0.39 2.69 -16.21
N VAL A 275 0.39 3.73 -15.38
CA VAL A 275 -0.68 3.98 -14.41
C VAL A 275 -1.98 4.37 -15.11
N GLY A 276 -1.93 5.12 -16.22
CA GLY A 276 -3.10 5.41 -17.05
C GLY A 276 -3.77 4.16 -17.60
N LEU A 277 -2.97 3.19 -18.08
CA LEU A 277 -3.46 1.87 -18.48
C LEU A 277 -4.08 1.12 -17.29
N CYS A 278 -3.38 1.06 -16.15
CA CYS A 278 -3.87 0.40 -14.94
C CYS A 278 -5.18 1.04 -14.45
N ARG A 279 -5.31 2.37 -14.55
CA ARG A 279 -6.50 3.13 -14.19
C ARG A 279 -7.69 2.72 -15.05
N GLY A 280 -7.50 2.56 -16.36
CA GLY A 280 -8.53 2.09 -17.29
C GLY A 280 -9.04 0.68 -16.98
N TYR A 281 -8.17 -0.18 -16.43
CA TYR A 281 -8.50 -1.55 -16.04
C TYR A 281 -8.66 -1.78 -14.53
N SER A 282 -8.74 -0.71 -13.74
CA SER A 282 -8.65 -0.76 -12.27
C SER A 282 -9.67 -1.70 -11.62
N LYS A 283 -10.90 -1.77 -12.14
CA LYS A 283 -11.97 -2.68 -11.66
C LYS A 283 -11.73 -4.16 -11.98
N GLN A 284 -10.77 -4.47 -12.85
CA GLN A 284 -10.38 -5.83 -13.24
C GLN A 284 -8.99 -6.19 -12.72
N LEU A 285 -8.34 -5.32 -11.97
CA LEU A 285 -6.94 -5.46 -11.58
C LEU A 285 -6.83 -5.74 -10.08
N VAL A 286 -5.99 -6.70 -9.74
CA VAL A 286 -5.54 -6.97 -8.37
C VAL A 286 -4.02 -6.86 -8.34
N VAL A 287 -3.49 -5.89 -7.60
CA VAL A 287 -2.06 -5.62 -7.49
C VAL A 287 -1.64 -5.65 -6.03
N ASP A 288 -0.60 -6.42 -5.74
CA ASP A 288 0.12 -6.36 -4.49
C ASP A 288 1.31 -5.41 -4.64
N LEU A 289 1.53 -4.58 -3.63
CA LEU A 289 2.64 -3.65 -3.52
C LEU A 289 3.32 -3.89 -2.18
N HIS A 290 4.62 -4.17 -2.21
CA HIS A 290 5.43 -4.33 -1.01
C HIS A 290 6.48 -3.22 -0.92
N LEU A 291 6.65 -2.66 0.27
CA LEU A 291 7.57 -1.56 0.55
C LEU A 291 8.79 -2.07 1.33
N THR A 292 9.98 -1.65 0.95
CA THR A 292 11.21 -1.91 1.72
C THR A 292 12.18 -0.76 1.57
N LEU A 293 13.13 -0.67 2.50
CA LEU A 293 14.34 0.13 2.33
C LEU A 293 15.46 -0.77 1.84
N GLN A 294 16.28 -0.26 0.92
CA GLN A 294 17.41 -0.98 0.33
C GLN A 294 18.69 -0.77 1.13
N GLY A 295 19.27 -1.85 1.66
CA GLY A 295 20.63 -1.81 2.20
C GLY A 295 21.66 -1.76 1.07
N GLU A 296 22.64 -0.86 1.12
CA GLU A 296 23.66 -0.58 0.08
C GLU A 296 25.08 -0.54 0.62
N LYS A 297 25.31 -0.02 1.82
CA LYS A 297 26.67 0.30 2.27
C LYS A 297 27.31 -0.84 3.05
N ASN A 298 26.60 -1.35 4.05
CA ASN A 298 27.15 -2.21 5.08
C ASN A 298 26.17 -3.32 5.44
N ASP A 299 26.69 -4.43 5.98
CA ASP A 299 25.88 -5.57 6.41
C ASP A 299 24.97 -5.25 7.61
N ASP A 300 25.18 -4.15 8.33
CA ASP A 300 24.30 -3.71 9.42
C ASP A 300 22.97 -3.08 8.93
N GLU A 301 22.88 -2.78 7.63
CA GLU A 301 21.62 -2.41 6.96
C GLU A 301 20.81 -3.65 6.53
N LEU A 302 21.33 -4.86 6.76
CA LEU A 302 20.80 -6.14 6.30
C LEU A 302 20.42 -7.07 7.48
N PRO A 303 19.51 -8.04 7.28
CA PRO A 303 18.72 -8.26 6.07
C PRO A 303 17.70 -7.14 5.86
N GLU A 304 17.37 -6.88 4.59
CA GLU A 304 16.23 -6.05 4.24
C GLU A 304 14.93 -6.65 4.81
N ARG A 305 13.94 -5.80 5.14
CA ARG A 305 12.63 -6.23 5.67
C ARG A 305 11.52 -5.49 4.96
N ILE A 306 10.40 -6.17 4.68
CA ILE A 306 9.20 -5.51 4.17
C ILE A 306 8.62 -4.64 5.27
N LEU A 307 8.55 -3.33 5.03
CA LEU A 307 7.96 -2.36 5.96
C LEU A 307 6.44 -2.46 5.97
N GLY A 308 5.82 -2.68 4.82
CA GLY A 308 4.38 -2.76 4.69
C GLY A 308 4.00 -3.36 3.33
N SER A 309 2.80 -3.94 3.27
CA SER A 309 2.24 -4.50 2.05
C SER A 309 0.79 -4.07 1.87
N VAL A 310 0.36 -3.83 0.63
CA VAL A 310 -1.04 -3.54 0.30
C VAL A 310 -1.43 -4.28 -0.97
N GLN A 311 -2.62 -4.87 -0.94
CA GLN A 311 -3.29 -5.39 -2.11
C GLN A 311 -4.38 -4.39 -2.46
N LEU A 312 -4.35 -3.91 -3.70
CA LEU A 312 -5.40 -3.07 -4.27
C LEU A 312 -6.19 -3.95 -5.23
N SER A 313 -7.45 -4.23 -4.89
CA SER A 313 -8.31 -5.18 -5.60
C SER A 313 -9.52 -4.47 -6.19
N HIS A 314 -9.64 -4.50 -7.51
CA HIS A 314 -10.80 -3.97 -8.25
C HIS A 314 -11.11 -2.50 -7.89
N LEU A 315 -10.07 -1.66 -7.78
CA LEU A 315 -10.24 -0.27 -7.39
C LEU A 315 -11.25 0.45 -8.30
N ASP A 316 -12.23 1.08 -7.68
CA ASP A 316 -13.22 1.91 -8.35
C ASP A 316 -13.02 3.36 -7.94
N PHE A 317 -12.43 4.15 -8.84
CA PHE A 317 -12.21 5.58 -8.62
C PHE A 317 -13.52 6.38 -8.51
N ALA A 318 -14.67 5.84 -8.91
CA ALA A 318 -15.97 6.46 -8.65
C ALA A 318 -16.36 6.43 -7.15
N CYS A 319 -15.73 5.55 -6.35
CA CYS A 319 -15.89 5.52 -4.90
C CYS A 319 -14.95 6.50 -4.18
N SER A 320 -14.18 7.30 -4.92
CA SER A 320 -13.28 8.31 -4.33
C SER A 320 -14.07 9.38 -3.56
N GLN A 321 -13.44 9.93 -2.54
CA GLN A 321 -14.00 10.99 -1.69
C GLN A 321 -13.30 12.31 -1.98
N ALA A 322 -14.02 13.43 -1.89
CA ALA A 322 -13.41 14.75 -1.96
C ALA A 322 -12.29 14.87 -0.93
N ILE A 323 -11.11 15.28 -1.35
CA ILE A 323 -10.07 15.67 -0.39
C ILE A 323 -10.62 16.82 0.45
N MET A 324 -10.41 16.77 1.76
CA MET A 324 -11.00 17.72 2.71
C MET A 324 -10.75 19.16 2.27
N ASP A 325 -11.78 20.00 2.26
CA ASP A 325 -11.64 21.44 2.02
C ASP A 325 -11.07 22.16 3.25
#